data_AF-A0A2V7Y4R3-F1
#
_entry.id   AF-A0A2V7Y4R3-F1
#
_cell.length_a   1.000
_cell.length_b   1.000
_cell.length_c   1.000
_cell.angle_alpha   90.00
_cell.angle_beta   90.00
_cell.angle_gamma   90.00
#
_symmetry.space_group_name_H-M   'P 1'
#
loop_
_entity.id
_entity.type
_entity.pdbx_description
1 polymer ?
#
loop_
_entity_poly.entity_id
_entity_poly.type
_entity_poly.pdbx_seq_one_letter_code
_entity_poly.pdbx_strand_id
1 'polypeptide(L)'
;MRSRRLEHYADDDAATKKSFEESVKSLFPEGTTVTLSNISGVRTIDPAIVAELDLNLPNSASFVGSRIMLPMSVFRATVRNPFAATQRKSGVYFRFPYTEDDAVTLEIPPGYSVETMPTTTEVLGGAIVYRNHYDMDDNSVHFTRHLEVNTVYIAVDKYPALRSIYSKIASADQEQIVLRKTAKVSK
;
A
#
# COMPACT_ATOMS: atom_id res chain seq x y z
N MET A 1 -11.53 -8.97 7.89
CA MET A 1 -11.40 -10.30 7.27
C MET A 1 -12.63 -11.21 7.47
N ARG A 2 -13.29 -11.27 8.64
CA ARG A 2 -14.49 -12.11 8.85
C ARG A 2 -15.67 -11.85 7.88
N SER A 3 -15.88 -10.60 7.45
CA SER A 3 -17.00 -10.26 6.53
C SER A 3 -16.84 -10.83 5.12
N ARG A 4 -15.61 -10.86 4.58
CA ARG A 4 -15.32 -11.37 3.22
C ARG A 4 -15.57 -12.89 3.08
N ARG A 5 -15.43 -13.65 4.17
CA ARG A 5 -15.70 -15.10 4.17
C ARG A 5 -17.18 -15.44 4.06
N LEU A 6 -18.05 -14.64 4.70
CA LEU A 6 -19.49 -14.85 4.64
C LEU A 6 -20.07 -14.45 3.28
N GLU A 7 -19.48 -13.47 2.62
CA GLU A 7 -19.92 -12.99 1.31
C GLU A 7 -19.68 -14.02 0.19
N HIS A 8 -18.60 -14.82 0.24
CA HIS A 8 -18.24 -15.78 -0.82
C HIS A 8 -18.50 -17.26 -0.50
N TYR A 9 -19.20 -17.56 0.60
CA TYR A 9 -19.44 -18.96 0.99
C TYR A 9 -20.40 -19.70 0.05
N ALA A 10 -21.30 -18.97 -0.64
CA ALA A 10 -22.32 -19.53 -1.53
C ALA A 10 -22.04 -19.28 -3.03
N ASP A 11 -20.94 -18.60 -3.36
CA ASP A 11 -20.58 -18.28 -4.73
C ASP A 11 -19.91 -19.47 -5.42
N ASP A 12 -20.17 -19.66 -6.71
CA ASP A 12 -19.37 -20.55 -7.56
C ASP A 12 -17.90 -20.03 -7.64
N ASP A 13 -16.96 -20.90 -7.94
CA ASP A 13 -15.52 -20.60 -8.02
C ASP A 13 -15.23 -19.44 -9.00
N ALA A 14 -15.98 -19.36 -10.09
CA ALA A 14 -15.86 -18.25 -11.06
C ALA A 14 -16.30 -16.91 -10.48
N ALA A 15 -17.37 -16.88 -9.67
CA ALA A 15 -17.87 -15.66 -9.02
C ALA A 15 -16.93 -15.22 -7.89
N THR A 16 -16.40 -16.17 -7.11
CA THR A 16 -15.38 -15.93 -6.08
C THR A 16 -14.12 -15.33 -6.69
N LYS A 17 -13.62 -15.91 -7.78
CA LYS A 17 -12.45 -15.40 -8.52
C LYS A 17 -12.67 -13.95 -8.96
N LYS A 18 -13.79 -13.68 -9.62
CA LYS A 18 -14.11 -12.35 -10.14
C LYS A 18 -14.22 -11.30 -9.03
N SER A 19 -14.92 -11.60 -7.94
CA SER A 19 -15.07 -10.65 -6.84
C SER A 19 -13.75 -10.36 -6.12
N PHE A 20 -12.90 -11.38 -5.99
CA PHE A 20 -11.56 -11.21 -5.43
C PHE A 20 -10.68 -10.33 -6.33
N GLU A 21 -10.67 -10.58 -7.64
CA GLU A 21 -9.97 -9.73 -8.61
C GLU A 21 -10.45 -8.28 -8.58
N GLU A 22 -11.77 -8.04 -8.52
CA GLU A 22 -12.34 -6.70 -8.39
C GLU A 22 -11.95 -6.02 -7.07
N SER A 23 -11.94 -6.77 -5.97
CA SER A 23 -11.51 -6.27 -4.66
C SER A 23 -10.03 -5.88 -4.68
N VAL A 24 -9.16 -6.67 -5.29
CA VAL A 24 -7.73 -6.36 -5.43
C VAL A 24 -7.53 -5.18 -6.37
N LYS A 25 -8.24 -5.12 -7.50
CA LYS A 25 -8.21 -3.96 -8.42
C LYS A 25 -8.48 -2.64 -7.71
N SER A 26 -9.39 -2.62 -6.73
CA SER A 26 -9.71 -1.42 -5.96
C SER A 26 -8.56 -0.86 -5.11
N LEU A 27 -7.51 -1.66 -4.87
CA LEU A 27 -6.33 -1.24 -4.11
C LEU A 27 -5.28 -0.52 -4.98
N PHE A 28 -5.42 -0.57 -6.30
CA PHE A 28 -4.43 -0.09 -7.26
C PHE A 28 -4.98 1.04 -8.14
N PRO A 29 -4.11 1.77 -8.87
CA PRO A 29 -4.54 2.83 -9.78
C PRO A 29 -5.50 2.33 -10.87
N GLU A 30 -6.30 3.24 -11.42
CA GLU A 30 -7.16 2.96 -12.56
C GLU A 30 -6.36 2.41 -13.75
N GLY A 31 -6.94 1.44 -14.46
CA GLY A 31 -6.27 0.73 -15.56
C GLY A 31 -5.47 -0.50 -15.12
N THR A 32 -5.33 -0.76 -13.82
CA THR A 32 -4.70 -1.98 -13.31
C THR A 32 -5.45 -3.23 -13.78
N THR A 33 -4.73 -4.15 -14.41
CA THR A 33 -5.25 -5.50 -14.70
C THR A 33 -4.75 -6.47 -13.65
N VAL A 34 -5.66 -7.25 -13.09
CA VAL A 34 -5.39 -8.27 -12.09
C VAL A 34 -5.88 -9.58 -12.65
N THR A 35 -5.01 -10.58 -12.66
CA THR A 35 -5.34 -11.95 -13.01
C THR A 35 -5.06 -12.82 -11.80
N LEU A 36 -6.08 -13.49 -11.26
CA LEU A 36 -5.89 -14.43 -10.17
C LEU A 36 -5.42 -15.78 -10.73
N SER A 37 -4.22 -16.16 -10.31
CA SER A 37 -3.54 -17.39 -10.73
C SER A 37 -3.89 -18.56 -9.80
N ASN A 38 -3.96 -18.30 -8.50
CA ASN A 38 -4.36 -19.29 -7.50
C ASN A 38 -5.03 -18.63 -6.29
N ILE A 39 -5.99 -19.31 -5.66
CA ILE A 39 -6.58 -18.88 -4.40
C ILE A 39 -6.88 -20.10 -3.52
N SER A 40 -6.50 -20.01 -2.24
CA SER A 40 -6.71 -21.06 -1.25
C SER A 40 -7.23 -20.49 0.07
N GLY A 41 -7.84 -21.33 0.90
CA GLY A 41 -8.34 -20.92 2.23
C GLY A 41 -9.70 -20.19 2.25
N VAL A 42 -10.35 -20.02 1.09
CA VAL A 42 -11.64 -19.30 0.96
C VAL A 42 -12.80 -20.07 1.59
N ARG A 43 -12.84 -21.39 1.37
CA ARG A 43 -13.92 -22.29 1.82
C ARG A 43 -13.61 -23.03 3.12
N THR A 44 -12.52 -22.69 3.79
CA THR A 44 -12.10 -23.33 5.04
C THR A 44 -12.14 -22.33 6.19
N ILE A 45 -12.40 -22.83 7.39
CA ILE A 45 -12.63 -22.01 8.58
C ILE A 45 -11.32 -21.38 9.09
N ASP A 46 -10.17 -22.03 8.89
CA ASP A 46 -8.96 -21.72 9.65
C ASP A 46 -7.65 -22.11 8.94
N PRO A 47 -7.42 -21.59 7.74
CA PRO A 47 -6.17 -20.86 7.52
C PRO A 47 -6.42 -19.51 6.84
N ALA A 48 -5.41 -18.64 6.81
CA ALA A 48 -5.49 -17.38 6.07
C ALA A 48 -5.87 -17.63 4.60
N ILE A 49 -6.61 -16.70 4.00
CA ILE A 49 -6.85 -16.72 2.55
C ILE A 49 -5.54 -16.31 1.88
N VAL A 50 -5.01 -17.17 1.02
CA VAL A 50 -3.79 -16.91 0.25
C VAL A 50 -4.17 -16.84 -1.22
N ALA A 51 -3.75 -15.77 -1.89
CA ALA A 51 -4.01 -15.55 -3.31
C ALA A 51 -2.72 -15.18 -4.03
N GLU A 52 -2.49 -15.82 -5.17
CA GLU A 52 -1.40 -15.52 -6.09
C GLU A 52 -2.00 -14.79 -7.30
N LEU A 53 -1.47 -13.61 -7.59
CA LEU A 53 -2.04 -12.67 -8.54
C LEU A 53 -0.93 -12.17 -9.47
N ASP A 54 -1.23 -12.12 -10.77
CA ASP A 54 -0.43 -11.38 -11.74
C ASP A 54 -1.03 -9.99 -11.92
N LEU A 55 -0.20 -8.96 -11.70
CA LEU A 55 -0.60 -7.57 -11.71
C LEU A 55 0.11 -6.82 -12.84
N ASN A 56 -0.65 -6.11 -13.67
CA ASN A 56 -0.11 -5.07 -14.53
C ASN A 56 -0.58 -3.71 -13.98
N LEU A 57 0.38 -2.90 -13.54
CA LEU A 57 0.13 -1.61 -12.92
C LEU A 57 0.58 -0.49 -13.88
N PRO A 58 -0.24 -0.13 -14.90
CA PRO A 58 0.14 0.92 -15.84
C PRO A 58 0.34 2.25 -15.11
N ASN A 59 1.26 3.07 -15.62
CA ASN A 59 1.56 4.40 -15.08
C ASN A 59 2.05 4.42 -13.61
N SER A 60 2.51 3.29 -13.07
CA SER A 60 3.04 3.22 -11.69
C SER A 60 4.48 3.72 -11.55
N ALA A 61 5.15 3.92 -12.67
CA ALA A 61 6.47 4.54 -12.74
C ALA A 61 6.45 5.66 -13.78
N SER A 62 7.14 6.76 -13.45
CA SER A 62 7.35 7.90 -14.35
C SER A 62 8.78 7.87 -14.90
N PHE A 63 8.91 8.03 -16.21
CA PHE A 63 10.20 8.06 -16.90
C PHE A 63 10.51 9.50 -17.31
N VAL A 64 11.61 10.06 -16.78
CA VAL A 64 12.03 11.44 -17.06
C VAL A 64 13.51 11.43 -17.48
N GLY A 65 13.76 11.54 -18.79
CA GLY A 65 15.11 11.46 -19.35
C GLY A 65 15.76 10.11 -19.05
N SER A 66 16.82 10.10 -18.23
CA SER A 66 17.52 8.88 -17.79
C SER A 66 17.08 8.38 -16.41
N ARG A 67 15.96 8.88 -15.87
CA ARG A 67 15.46 8.55 -14.54
C ARG A 67 14.14 7.79 -14.58
N ILE A 68 13.97 6.88 -13.62
CA ILE A 68 12.71 6.19 -13.30
C ILE A 68 12.32 6.65 -11.91
N MET A 69 11.09 7.10 -11.73
CA MET A 69 10.54 7.53 -10.44
C MET A 69 9.32 6.67 -10.13
N LEU A 70 9.29 6.03 -8.97
CA LEU A 70 8.18 5.18 -8.56
C LEU A 70 7.99 5.21 -7.04
N PRO A 71 6.75 5.15 -6.54
CA PRO A 71 6.48 5.03 -5.11
C PRO A 71 6.65 3.58 -4.64
N MET A 72 7.32 3.36 -3.51
CA MET A 72 7.48 2.02 -2.93
C MET A 72 6.22 1.55 -2.19
N SER A 73 5.39 2.48 -1.71
CA SER A 73 4.08 2.19 -1.11
C SER A 73 3.02 1.88 -2.17
N VAL A 74 3.23 0.86 -3.01
CA VAL A 74 2.42 0.59 -4.22
C VAL A 74 0.91 0.46 -3.96
N PHE A 75 0.51 0.00 -2.77
CA PHE A 75 -0.90 -0.12 -2.36
C PHE A 75 -1.53 1.20 -1.86
N ARG A 76 -0.70 2.21 -1.57
CA ARG A 76 -1.11 3.48 -0.91
C ARG A 76 -0.70 4.72 -1.68
N ALA A 77 0.10 4.58 -2.74
CA ALA A 77 0.66 5.67 -3.52
C ALA A 77 -0.39 6.65 -4.09
N THR A 78 -1.58 6.16 -4.45
CA THR A 78 -2.69 6.98 -4.97
C THR A 78 -3.71 7.38 -3.91
N VAL A 79 -3.58 6.85 -2.70
CA VAL A 79 -4.52 7.10 -1.60
C VAL A 79 -4.26 8.51 -1.07
N ARG A 80 -5.30 9.33 -1.12
CA ARG A 80 -5.30 10.66 -0.49
C ARG A 80 -5.69 10.55 0.97
N ASN A 81 -5.32 11.56 1.76
CA ASN A 81 -5.75 11.65 3.15
C ASN A 81 -7.30 11.55 3.26
N PRO A 82 -7.85 10.49 3.88
CA PRO A 82 -9.29 10.30 4.01
C PRO A 82 -9.95 11.32 4.96
N PHE A 83 -9.15 12.05 5.73
CA PHE A 83 -9.55 13.10 6.68
C PHE A 83 -9.20 14.51 6.18
N ALA A 84 -9.28 14.75 4.87
CA ALA A 84 -8.89 16.03 4.26
C ALA A 84 -9.70 17.24 4.72
N ALA A 85 -10.97 17.05 5.11
CA ALA A 85 -11.86 18.12 5.57
C ALA A 85 -11.23 18.90 6.72
N THR A 86 -11.31 20.23 6.69
CA THR A 86 -10.69 21.11 7.70
C THR A 86 -11.37 21.03 9.06
N GLN A 87 -12.67 20.77 9.08
CA GLN A 87 -13.48 20.69 10.29
C GLN A 87 -14.48 19.53 10.21
N ARG A 88 -14.90 19.03 11.38
CA ARG A 88 -15.99 18.06 11.54
C ARG A 88 -16.89 18.46 12.70
N LYS A 89 -18.19 18.15 12.57
CA LYS A 89 -19.20 18.32 13.62
C LYS A 89 -19.42 17.05 14.45
N SER A 90 -18.93 15.90 13.97
CA SER A 90 -19.04 14.60 14.61
C SER A 90 -17.66 13.93 14.69
N GLY A 91 -17.49 13.08 15.71
CA GLY A 91 -16.27 12.30 15.88
C GLY A 91 -16.05 11.31 14.73
N VAL A 92 -14.83 10.76 14.66
CA VAL A 92 -14.49 9.71 13.70
C VAL A 92 -14.62 8.36 14.39
N TYR A 93 -15.29 7.42 13.73
CA TYR A 93 -15.39 6.04 14.18
C TYR A 93 -14.63 5.14 13.22
N PHE A 94 -13.72 4.33 13.77
CA PHE A 94 -13.11 3.21 13.05
C PHE A 94 -13.90 1.95 13.37
N ARG A 95 -14.10 1.09 12.37
CA ARG A 95 -14.95 -0.10 12.52
C ARG A 95 -14.40 -1.09 13.55
N PHE A 96 -13.08 -1.21 13.62
CA PHE A 96 -12.33 -2.03 14.55
C PHE A 96 -10.88 -1.53 14.59
N PRO A 97 -10.14 -1.78 15.67
CA PRO A 97 -8.68 -1.61 15.68
C PRO A 97 -8.03 -2.52 14.64
N TYR A 98 -7.06 -2.00 13.90
CA TYR A 98 -6.42 -2.76 12.82
C TYR A 98 -4.96 -2.39 12.64
N THR A 99 -4.23 -3.33 12.04
CA THR A 99 -2.84 -3.15 11.62
C THR A 99 -2.75 -3.49 10.14
N GLU A 100 -1.94 -2.71 9.42
CA GLU A 100 -1.55 -2.96 8.04
C GLU A 100 -0.03 -3.03 7.97
N ASP A 101 0.47 -4.17 7.52
CA ASP A 101 1.88 -4.41 7.28
C ASP A 101 2.07 -4.65 5.78
N ASP A 102 2.88 -3.81 5.15
CA ASP A 102 3.25 -3.95 3.74
C ASP A 102 4.76 -4.24 3.66
N ALA A 103 5.14 -5.22 2.85
CA ALA A 103 6.52 -5.52 2.50
C ALA A 103 6.64 -5.57 0.98
N VAL A 104 7.53 -4.74 0.42
CA VAL A 104 7.74 -4.61 -1.03
C VAL A 104 9.23 -4.73 -1.32
N THR A 105 9.59 -5.63 -2.22
CA THR A 105 10.95 -5.70 -2.76
C THR A 105 10.95 -5.20 -4.19
N LEU A 106 11.77 -4.19 -4.46
CA LEU A 106 12.03 -3.69 -5.80
C LEU A 106 13.35 -4.27 -6.30
N GLU A 107 13.29 -5.15 -7.28
CA GLU A 107 14.48 -5.57 -8.02
C GLU A 107 14.90 -4.45 -8.98
N ILE A 108 16.14 -3.98 -8.85
CA ILE A 108 16.66 -2.88 -9.67
C ILE A 108 16.90 -3.41 -11.09
N PRO A 109 16.28 -2.80 -12.12
CA PRO A 109 16.47 -3.24 -13.49
C PRO A 109 17.94 -3.11 -13.93
N PRO A 110 18.45 -4.04 -14.77
CA PRO A 110 19.82 -3.96 -15.27
C PRO A 110 20.15 -2.61 -15.92
N GLY A 111 21.31 -2.04 -15.57
CA GLY A 111 21.74 -0.75 -16.09
C GLY A 111 21.12 0.47 -15.37
N TYR A 112 20.53 0.27 -14.19
CA TYR A 112 20.09 1.33 -13.30
C TYR A 112 20.76 1.21 -11.93
N SER A 113 20.81 2.32 -11.20
CA SER A 113 21.18 2.38 -9.78
C SER A 113 20.25 3.34 -9.04
N VAL A 114 20.10 3.18 -7.73
CA VAL A 114 19.36 4.13 -6.91
C VAL A 114 20.10 5.48 -6.92
N GLU A 115 19.41 6.54 -7.32
CA GLU A 115 19.88 7.92 -7.23
C GLU A 115 19.42 8.57 -5.93
N THR A 116 18.14 8.36 -5.56
CA THR A 116 17.54 8.92 -4.35
C THR A 116 16.63 7.88 -3.71
N MET A 117 16.84 7.64 -2.42
CA MET A 117 15.94 6.86 -1.56
C MET A 117 14.92 7.80 -0.88
N PRO A 118 13.64 7.40 -0.72
CA PRO A 118 12.70 8.11 0.12
C PRO A 118 13.12 8.17 1.59
N THR A 119 12.42 9.00 2.37
CA THR A 119 12.74 9.22 3.78
C THR A 119 12.04 8.21 4.67
N THR A 120 12.83 7.48 5.46
CA THR A 120 12.33 6.70 6.60
C THR A 120 11.60 7.62 7.58
N THR A 121 10.34 7.31 7.88
CA THR A 121 9.40 8.17 8.60
C THR A 121 8.75 7.40 9.73
N GLU A 122 8.72 8.00 10.92
CA GLU A 122 7.94 7.55 12.07
C GLU A 122 6.93 8.63 12.48
N VAL A 123 5.67 8.24 12.66
CA VAL A 123 4.60 9.11 13.18
C VAL A 123 3.96 8.42 14.38
N LEU A 124 4.18 9.00 15.56
CA LEU A 124 3.59 8.55 16.82
C LEU A 124 2.42 9.45 17.20
N GLY A 125 1.20 9.00 16.88
CA GLY A 125 -0.06 9.71 17.10
C GLY A 125 -0.86 9.23 18.32
N GLY A 126 -0.22 8.57 19.27
CA GLY A 126 -0.90 7.90 20.39
C GLY A 126 -1.50 6.57 19.92
N ALA A 127 -2.82 6.53 19.74
CA ALA A 127 -3.51 5.33 19.25
C ALA A 127 -3.31 5.06 17.74
N ILE A 128 -2.51 5.88 17.05
CA ILE A 128 -2.17 5.68 15.64
C ILE A 128 -0.65 5.70 15.55
N VAL A 129 -0.08 4.62 15.04
CA VAL A 129 1.37 4.48 14.84
C VAL A 129 1.60 4.19 13.37
N TYR A 130 2.49 4.97 12.76
CA TYR A 130 2.96 4.71 11.40
C TYR A 130 4.48 4.65 11.39
N ARG A 131 5.02 3.67 10.68
CA ARG A 131 6.44 3.56 10.37
C ARG A 131 6.60 3.11 8.93
N ASN A 132 7.60 3.65 8.26
CA ASN A 132 8.14 3.02 7.07
C ASN A 132 9.65 2.88 7.20
N HIS A 133 10.24 1.96 6.43
CA HIS A 133 11.66 1.74 6.39
C HIS A 133 12.09 1.27 5.02
N TYR A 134 13.32 1.63 4.65
CA TYR A 134 13.95 1.25 3.40
C TYR A 134 15.31 0.65 3.72
N ASP A 135 15.56 -0.53 3.18
CA ASP A 135 16.86 -1.20 3.19
C ASP A 135 17.25 -1.54 1.75
N MET A 136 18.54 -1.70 1.49
CA MET A 136 19.07 -1.93 0.15
C MET A 136 20.17 -2.97 0.19
N ASP A 137 20.06 -3.97 -0.67
CA ASP A 137 21.13 -4.92 -0.97
C ASP A 137 21.82 -4.56 -2.30
N ASP A 138 22.62 -5.47 -2.86
CA ASP A 138 23.38 -5.21 -4.09
C ASP A 138 22.50 -4.87 -5.31
N ASN A 139 21.29 -5.44 -5.42
CA ASN A 139 20.45 -5.29 -6.62
C ASN A 139 18.95 -5.16 -6.31
N SER A 140 18.59 -4.93 -5.05
CA SER A 140 17.21 -4.81 -4.61
C SER A 140 17.05 -3.77 -3.50
N VAL A 141 15.86 -3.17 -3.46
CA VAL A 141 15.43 -2.28 -2.37
C VAL A 141 14.28 -2.93 -1.65
N HIS A 142 14.42 -3.13 -0.36
CA HIS A 142 13.38 -3.62 0.52
C HIS A 142 12.68 -2.44 1.18
N PHE A 143 11.37 -2.43 1.11
CA PHE A 143 10.51 -1.46 1.75
C PHE A 143 9.57 -2.16 2.71
N THR A 144 9.49 -1.66 3.94
CA THR A 144 8.45 -2.07 4.89
C THR A 144 7.63 -0.87 5.34
N ARG A 145 6.34 -1.10 5.55
CA ARG A 145 5.40 -0.13 6.07
C ARG A 145 4.54 -0.79 7.13
N HIS A 146 4.33 -0.07 8.22
CA HIS A 146 3.50 -0.50 9.34
C HIS A 146 2.56 0.65 9.70
N LEU A 147 1.25 0.40 9.65
CA LEU A 147 0.22 1.31 10.13
C LEU A 147 -0.65 0.58 11.15
N GLU A 148 -0.63 1.04 12.39
CA GLU A 148 -1.50 0.56 13.46
C GLU A 148 -2.51 1.65 13.84
N VAL A 149 -3.79 1.27 13.92
CA VAL A 149 -4.87 2.08 14.49
C VAL A 149 -5.47 1.30 15.65
N ASN A 150 -5.11 1.68 16.86
CA ASN A 150 -5.51 1.04 18.11
C ASN A 150 -6.61 1.83 18.84
N THR A 151 -7.61 2.28 18.09
CA THR A 151 -8.80 2.94 18.63
C THR A 151 -9.97 2.77 17.68
N VAL A 152 -11.19 2.83 18.23
CA VAL A 152 -12.44 2.83 17.46
C VAL A 152 -13.09 4.21 17.40
N TYR A 153 -12.60 5.18 18.17
CA TYR A 153 -13.22 6.49 18.27
C TYR A 153 -12.20 7.62 18.44
N ILE A 154 -12.39 8.70 17.70
CA ILE A 154 -11.67 9.97 17.84
C ILE A 154 -12.70 11.08 18.03
N ALA A 155 -12.61 11.77 19.17
CA ALA A 155 -13.46 12.91 19.48
C ALA A 155 -13.20 14.11 18.55
N VAL A 156 -14.19 15.00 18.44
CA VAL A 156 -14.15 16.15 17.52
C VAL A 156 -12.98 17.09 17.79
N ASP A 157 -12.66 17.33 19.06
CA ASP A 157 -11.54 18.17 19.50
C ASP A 157 -10.16 17.60 19.11
N LYS A 158 -10.07 16.27 18.91
CA LYS A 158 -8.85 15.57 18.47
C LYS A 158 -8.77 15.43 16.95
N TYR A 159 -9.82 15.79 16.21
CA TYR A 159 -9.84 15.68 14.76
C TYR A 159 -8.70 16.43 14.04
N PRO A 160 -8.28 17.65 14.45
CA PRO A 160 -7.14 18.32 13.82
C PRO A 160 -5.85 17.52 13.89
N ALA A 161 -5.61 16.81 15.00
CA ALA A 161 -4.46 15.93 15.16
C ALA A 161 -4.55 14.72 14.23
N LEU A 162 -5.72 14.06 14.18
CA LEU A 162 -5.98 12.94 13.25
C LEU A 162 -5.71 13.34 11.79
N ARG A 163 -6.23 14.49 11.37
CA ARG A 163 -6.01 15.04 10.03
C ARG A 163 -4.53 15.24 9.75
N SER A 164 -3.80 15.83 10.70
CA SER A 164 -2.35 16.05 10.56
C SER A 164 -1.57 14.74 10.44
N ILE A 165 -1.90 13.74 11.26
CA ILE A 165 -1.29 12.40 11.22
C ILE A 165 -1.49 11.77 9.84
N TYR A 166 -2.74 11.66 9.37
CA TYR A 166 -3.01 11.06 8.06
C TYR A 166 -2.49 11.89 6.88
N SER A 167 -2.31 13.20 7.05
CA SER A 167 -1.61 14.03 6.05
C SER A 167 -0.13 13.65 5.96
N LYS A 168 0.55 13.47 7.09
CA LYS A 168 1.95 13.02 7.11
C LYS A 168 2.11 11.63 6.52
N ILE A 169 1.23 10.70 6.88
CA ILE A 169 1.20 9.33 6.32
C ILE A 169 1.02 9.38 4.80
N ALA A 170 0.03 10.14 4.31
CA ALA A 170 -0.21 10.24 2.87
C ALA A 170 0.97 10.87 2.12
N SER A 171 1.66 11.85 2.72
CA SER A 171 2.87 12.43 2.14
C SER A 171 4.03 11.42 2.08
N ALA A 172 4.27 10.67 3.16
CA ALA A 172 5.31 9.64 3.21
C ALA A 172 5.03 8.50 2.21
N ASP A 173 3.78 8.04 2.12
CA ASP A 173 3.35 6.99 1.16
C ASP A 173 3.45 7.45 -0.32
N GLN A 174 3.51 8.78 -0.57
CA GLN A 174 3.66 9.36 -1.91
C GLN A 174 5.11 9.65 -2.31
N GLU A 175 6.07 9.54 -1.39
CA GLU A 175 7.48 9.72 -1.74
C GLU A 175 7.94 8.65 -2.75
N GLN A 176 8.79 9.08 -3.69
CA GLN A 176 9.22 8.25 -4.81
C GLN A 176 10.70 7.93 -4.69
N ILE A 177 11.04 6.66 -4.89
CA ILE A 177 12.41 6.26 -5.16
C ILE A 177 12.76 6.70 -6.58
N VAL A 178 13.98 7.19 -6.76
CA VAL A 178 14.51 7.60 -8.07
C VAL A 178 15.63 6.66 -8.46
N LEU A 179 15.48 5.98 -9.59
CA LEU A 179 16.54 5.19 -10.23
C LEU A 179 17.12 5.99 -11.40
N ARG A 180 18.43 5.90 -11.59
CA ARG A 180 19.13 6.53 -12.71
C ARG A 180 19.82 5.47 -13.55
N LYS A 181 19.74 5.64 -14.87
CA LYS A 181 20.49 4.81 -15.81
C LYS A 181 22.00 4.97 -15.55
N THR A 182 22.69 3.88 -15.28
CA THR A 182 24.15 3.86 -15.19
C THR A 182 24.73 3.92 -16.60
N ALA A 183 25.75 4.75 -16.82
CA ALA A 183 26.48 4.73 -18.08
C ALA A 183 27.16 3.36 -18.19
N LYS A 184 26.98 2.65 -19.31
CA LYS A 184 27.66 1.37 -19.55
C LYS A 184 29.16 1.57 -19.33
N VAL A 185 29.75 0.82 -18.40
CA VAL A 185 31.20 0.59 -18.42
C VAL A 185 31.45 -0.20 -19.70
N SER A 186 31.99 0.49 -20.71
CA SER A 186 32.55 -0.14 -21.90
C SER A 186 33.57 -1.19 -21.46
N LYS A 187 33.31 -2.45 -21.80
CA LYS A 187 34.33 -3.49 -21.80
C LYS A 187 34.70 -3.78 -23.26
#